data_AF-A0A1B9MBT5-F1
#
_entry.id   AF-A0A1B9MBT5-F1
#
_cell.length_a   1.000
_cell.length_b   1.000
_cell.length_c   1.000
_cell.angle_alpha   90.00
_cell.angle_beta   90.00
_cell.angle_gamma   90.00
#
_symmetry.space_group_name_H-M   'P 1'
#
loop_
_entity.id
_entity.type
_entity.pdbx_description
1 polymer ?
#
loop_
_entity_poly.entity_id
_entity_poly.type
_entity_poly.pdbx_seq_one_letter_code
_entity_poly.pdbx_strand_id
1 'polypeptide(L)'
;METIFEVNYQNPIGDIDDDIDDELTPFQYALEELRRYAEPEFYIKLKGDYRVHFYIYADITACYEDIVKSVKRVKNNWAGKDDIWFCEQGSDFYFYYEIKDKGVELEYKKGPDVGIYNGKIPDMKLFISKLEYIQVWETLFKELSTLIEEKLNKKINLPF
;
A
#
# COMPACT_ATOMS: atom_id res chain seq x y z
N MET A 1 -1.40 7.52 12.94
CA MET A 1 -1.31 6.23 12.26
C MET A 1 0.13 5.81 12.38
N GLU A 2 0.33 4.57 12.80
CA GLU A 2 1.64 3.97 12.94
C GLU A 2 1.76 2.92 11.84
N THR A 3 2.90 2.86 11.16
CA THR A 3 3.19 1.85 10.15
C THR A 3 4.13 0.82 10.71
N ILE A 4 3.89 -0.45 10.38
CA ILE A 4 4.75 -1.57 10.74
C ILE A 4 5.12 -2.25 9.44
N PHE A 5 6.42 -2.44 9.22
CA PHE A 5 6.97 -3.10 8.05
C PHE A 5 7.84 -4.26 8.52
N GLU A 6 7.42 -5.48 8.21
CA GLU A 6 8.09 -6.71 8.62
C GLU A 6 8.60 -7.42 7.36
N VAL A 7 9.86 -7.86 7.35
CA VAL A 7 10.47 -8.49 6.18
C VAL A 7 10.85 -9.92 6.50
N ASN A 8 10.21 -10.86 5.81
CA ASN A 8 10.59 -12.27 5.84
C ASN A 8 11.46 -12.58 4.62
N TYR A 9 12.74 -12.85 4.82
CA TYR A 9 13.63 -13.24 3.73
C TYR A 9 13.42 -14.70 3.33
N GLN A 10 13.51 -14.97 2.04
CA GLN A 10 13.42 -16.32 1.51
C GLN A 10 14.50 -16.62 0.46
N ASN A 11 14.76 -17.91 0.29
CA ASN A 11 15.57 -18.35 -0.84
C ASN A 11 14.76 -18.13 -2.14
N PRO A 12 15.40 -17.71 -3.24
CA PRO A 12 14.71 -17.51 -4.51
C PRO A 12 13.95 -18.76 -4.93
N ILE A 13 12.62 -18.64 -5.03
CA ILE A 13 11.73 -19.70 -5.50
C ILE A 13 11.38 -19.42 -6.96
N GLY A 14 11.63 -20.40 -7.84
CA GLY A 14 11.21 -20.36 -9.25
C GLY A 14 11.90 -19.29 -10.11
N ASP A 15 11.50 -19.23 -11.37
CA ASP A 15 11.83 -18.15 -12.30
C ASP A 15 10.85 -16.97 -12.11
N ILE A 16 11.21 -15.80 -12.63
CA ILE A 16 10.25 -14.67 -12.71
C ILE A 16 9.10 -15.16 -13.60
N ASP A 17 7.86 -14.84 -13.23
CA ASP A 17 6.73 -15.14 -14.11
C ASP A 17 6.98 -14.47 -15.46
N ASP A 18 7.05 -15.26 -16.54
CA ASP A 18 7.31 -14.71 -17.89
C ASP A 18 6.11 -13.87 -18.38
N ASP A 19 4.96 -13.96 -17.68
CA ASP A 19 3.72 -13.22 -17.96
C ASP A 19 3.59 -11.92 -17.13
N ILE A 20 4.69 -11.31 -16.67
CA ILE A 20 4.59 -9.98 -16.06
C ILE A 20 4.05 -8.98 -17.08
N ASP A 21 2.96 -8.31 -16.70
CA ASP A 21 2.26 -7.30 -17.50
C ASP A 21 3.23 -6.20 -18.01
N ASP A 22 3.24 -5.99 -19.32
CA ASP A 22 4.04 -4.99 -20.04
C ASP A 22 3.71 -3.54 -19.62
N GLU A 23 2.57 -3.32 -18.95
CA GLU A 23 2.09 -2.00 -18.53
C GLU A 23 2.62 -1.57 -17.14
N LEU A 24 3.36 -2.42 -16.42
CA LEU A 24 3.88 -2.08 -15.10
C LEU A 24 4.90 -0.94 -15.13
N THR A 25 4.84 -0.06 -14.13
CA THR A 25 5.89 0.94 -13.92
C THR A 25 7.21 0.29 -13.49
N PRO A 26 8.37 0.96 -13.65
CA PRO A 26 9.65 0.42 -13.16
C PRO A 26 9.65 0.06 -11.67
N PHE A 27 8.83 0.72 -10.86
CA PHE A 27 8.66 0.39 -9.44
C PHE A 27 7.88 -0.92 -9.27
N GLN A 28 6.75 -1.08 -9.96
CA GLN A 28 5.95 -2.30 -9.90
C GLN A 28 6.72 -3.51 -10.43
N TYR A 29 7.48 -3.37 -11.53
CA TYR A 29 8.39 -4.42 -12.00
C TYR A 29 9.41 -4.85 -10.96
N ALA A 30 10.08 -3.88 -10.33
CA ALA A 30 11.06 -4.17 -9.30
C ALA A 30 10.41 -4.81 -8.06
N LEU A 31 9.15 -4.47 -7.77
CA LEU A 31 8.38 -5.10 -6.70
C LEU A 31 8.06 -6.57 -7.02
N GLU A 32 7.64 -6.88 -8.24
CA GLU A 32 7.40 -8.27 -8.67
C GLU A 32 8.69 -9.11 -8.65
N GLU A 33 9.81 -8.56 -9.11
CA GLU A 33 11.10 -9.25 -8.99
C GLU A 33 11.52 -9.50 -7.54
N LEU A 34 11.22 -8.55 -6.64
CA LEU A 34 11.57 -8.65 -5.23
C LEU A 34 10.86 -9.84 -4.55
N ARG A 35 9.69 -10.24 -5.02
CA ARG A 35 8.90 -11.38 -4.50
C ARG A 35 9.71 -12.68 -4.38
N ARG A 36 10.74 -12.84 -5.20
CA ARG A 36 11.63 -14.00 -5.15
C ARG A 36 12.47 -14.02 -3.87
N TYR A 37 12.79 -12.88 -3.30
CA TYR A 37 13.81 -12.74 -2.25
C TYR A 37 13.23 -12.40 -0.88
N ALA A 38 12.00 -11.90 -0.84
CA ALA A 38 11.35 -11.50 0.39
C ALA A 38 9.83 -11.66 0.30
N GLU A 39 9.20 -11.79 1.47
CA GLU A 39 7.76 -11.65 1.68
C GLU A 39 7.56 -10.57 2.75
N PRO A 40 7.64 -9.28 2.36
CA PRO A 40 7.37 -8.19 3.28
C PRO A 40 5.87 -8.13 3.58
N GLU A 41 5.56 -7.93 4.84
CA GLU A 41 4.22 -7.60 5.32
C GLU A 41 4.20 -6.14 5.75
N PHE A 42 3.11 -5.45 5.44
CA PHE A 42 2.90 -4.07 5.87
C PHE A 42 1.57 -3.93 6.58
N TYR A 43 1.61 -3.17 7.67
CA TYR A 43 0.46 -2.89 8.48
C TYR A 43 0.31 -1.39 8.71
N ILE A 44 -0.91 -0.89 8.58
CA ILE A 44 -1.29 0.46 9.02
C ILE A 44 -2.14 0.32 10.28
N LYS A 45 -1.64 0.83 11.40
CA LYS A 45 -2.41 0.96 12.64
C LYS A 45 -3.37 2.15 12.52
N LEU A 46 -4.66 1.84 12.59
CA LEU A 46 -5.76 2.82 12.62
C LEU A 46 -6.02 3.25 14.08
N LYS A 47 -7.26 3.67 14.39
CA LYS A 47 -7.69 4.04 15.75
C LYS A 47 -7.79 2.79 16.65
N GLY A 48 -7.30 2.88 17.89
CA GLY A 48 -7.26 1.75 18.81
C GLY A 48 -6.11 0.79 18.46
N ASP A 49 -6.34 -0.52 18.55
CA ASP A 49 -5.35 -1.56 18.19
C ASP A 49 -5.66 -2.26 16.85
N TYR A 50 -6.56 -1.71 16.04
CA TYR A 50 -6.86 -2.26 14.72
C TYR A 50 -5.72 -1.97 13.74
N ARG A 51 -5.29 -3.01 13.02
CA ARG A 51 -4.22 -2.97 12.02
C ARG A 51 -4.76 -3.49 10.71
N VAL A 52 -4.74 -2.66 9.68
CA VAL A 52 -5.01 -3.09 8.31
C VAL A 52 -3.75 -3.75 7.78
N HIS A 53 -3.87 -5.01 7.36
CA HIS A 53 -2.81 -5.78 6.73
C HIS A 53 -2.84 -5.58 5.21
N PHE A 54 -1.67 -5.42 4.61
CA PHE A 54 -1.47 -5.33 3.16
C PHE A 54 -0.58 -6.47 2.69
N TYR A 55 -1.08 -7.27 1.76
CA TYR A 55 -0.28 -8.22 1.00
C TYR A 55 0.48 -7.47 -0.07
N ILE A 56 1.76 -7.14 0.19
CA ILE A 56 2.54 -6.20 -0.63
C ILE A 56 2.43 -6.45 -2.14
N TYR A 57 2.70 -7.67 -2.60
CA TYR A 57 2.72 -7.98 -4.03
C TYR A 57 1.33 -7.99 -4.68
N ALA A 58 0.28 -8.19 -3.90
CA ALA A 58 -1.08 -8.20 -4.40
C ALA A 58 -1.66 -6.78 -4.35
N ASP A 59 -1.73 -6.23 -3.13
CA ASP A 59 -2.38 -4.97 -2.82
C ASP A 59 -1.60 -3.78 -3.35
N ILE A 60 -0.29 -3.75 -3.18
CA ILE A 60 0.51 -2.57 -3.53
C ILE A 60 0.84 -2.55 -5.01
N THR A 61 1.07 -3.71 -5.64
CA THR A 61 1.22 -3.77 -7.10
C THR A 61 -0.06 -3.37 -7.81
N ALA A 62 -1.21 -3.95 -7.43
CA ALA A 62 -2.50 -3.68 -8.09
C ALA A 62 -3.02 -2.26 -7.84
N CYS A 63 -2.93 -1.76 -6.61
CA CYS A 63 -3.44 -0.42 -6.26
C CYS A 63 -2.38 0.69 -6.39
N TYR A 64 -1.24 0.41 -7.02
CA TYR A 64 -0.11 1.34 -7.11
C TYR A 64 -0.53 2.73 -7.62
N GLU A 65 -1.25 2.78 -8.75
CA GLU A 65 -1.63 4.05 -9.37
C GLU A 65 -2.58 4.86 -8.49
N ASP A 66 -3.56 4.20 -7.86
CA ASP A 66 -4.52 4.85 -6.99
C ASP A 66 -3.86 5.38 -5.70
N ILE A 67 -2.92 4.62 -5.13
CA ILE A 67 -2.10 5.10 -4.01
C ILE A 67 -1.29 6.32 -4.43
N VAL A 68 -0.58 6.27 -5.56
CA VAL A 68 0.22 7.39 -6.09
C VAL A 68 -0.63 8.63 -6.33
N LYS A 69 -1.78 8.45 -6.97
CA LYS A 69 -2.77 9.49 -7.26
C LYS A 69 -3.32 10.11 -5.97
N SER A 70 -3.64 9.29 -4.97
CA SER A 70 -4.14 9.76 -3.68
C SER A 70 -3.14 10.68 -2.96
N VAL A 71 -1.86 10.30 -2.91
CA VAL A 71 -0.79 11.08 -2.27
C VAL A 71 -0.55 12.38 -3.05
N LYS A 72 -0.48 12.31 -4.38
CA LYS A 72 -0.33 13.51 -5.23
C LYS A 72 -1.47 14.50 -5.03
N ARG A 73 -2.71 14.03 -4.90
CA ARG A 73 -3.87 14.88 -4.60
C ARG A 73 -3.75 15.58 -3.24
N VAL A 74 -3.31 14.86 -2.21
CA VAL A 74 -3.08 15.46 -0.89
C VAL A 74 -1.97 16.52 -0.96
N LYS A 75 -0.83 16.22 -1.60
CA LYS A 75 0.28 17.17 -1.80
C LYS A 75 -0.16 18.42 -2.56
N ASN A 76 -1.04 18.28 -3.55
CA ASN A 76 -1.56 19.38 -4.35
C ASN A 76 -2.76 20.11 -3.73
N ASN A 77 -3.14 19.80 -2.49
CA ASN A 77 -4.32 20.36 -1.81
C ASN A 77 -5.62 20.24 -2.63
N TRP A 78 -5.76 19.17 -3.42
CA TRP A 78 -7.01 18.89 -4.10
C TRP A 78 -8.13 18.66 -3.07
N ALA A 79 -9.30 19.24 -3.30
CA ALA A 79 -10.46 19.09 -2.42
C ALA A 79 -11.49 18.17 -3.08
N GLY A 80 -11.81 17.06 -2.42
CA GLY A 80 -12.77 16.09 -2.93
C GLY A 80 -12.65 14.73 -2.28
N LYS A 81 -13.42 13.78 -2.80
CA LYS A 81 -13.47 12.39 -2.33
C LYS A 81 -13.10 11.41 -3.45
N ASP A 82 -12.43 10.34 -3.09
CA ASP A 82 -12.19 9.19 -3.96
C ASP A 82 -11.91 7.96 -3.08
N ASP A 83 -11.60 6.82 -3.68
CA ASP A 83 -11.24 5.61 -2.96
C ASP A 83 -10.03 4.89 -3.54
N ILE A 84 -9.51 3.96 -2.74
CA ILE A 84 -8.59 2.91 -3.15
C ILE A 84 -9.25 1.61 -2.76
N TRP A 85 -9.51 0.75 -3.75
CA TRP A 85 -10.08 -0.57 -3.55
C TRP A 85 -8.97 -1.61 -3.64
N PHE A 86 -8.71 -2.26 -2.51
CA PHE A 86 -7.81 -3.41 -2.41
C PHE A 86 -8.67 -4.65 -2.60
N CYS A 87 -8.47 -5.42 -3.66
CA CYS A 87 -9.34 -6.55 -4.00
C CYS A 87 -8.58 -7.88 -4.20
N GLU A 88 -7.25 -7.82 -4.30
CA GLU A 88 -6.44 -8.98 -4.63
C GLU A 88 -6.21 -9.88 -3.41
N GLN A 89 -6.10 -11.20 -3.64
CA GLN A 89 -5.68 -12.18 -2.62
C GLN A 89 -6.49 -12.14 -1.30
N GLY A 90 -7.78 -11.83 -1.38
CA GLY A 90 -8.66 -11.77 -0.19
C GLY A 90 -8.51 -10.48 0.61
N SER A 91 -7.89 -9.44 0.06
CA SER A 91 -7.84 -8.11 0.66
C SER A 91 -9.09 -7.26 0.39
N ASP A 92 -10.22 -7.81 -0.04
CA ASP A 92 -11.41 -7.04 -0.44
C ASP A 92 -11.88 -5.99 0.60
N PHE A 93 -11.32 -4.78 0.55
CA PHE A 93 -11.61 -3.66 1.43
C PHE A 93 -11.29 -2.34 0.73
N TYR A 94 -11.88 -1.27 1.24
CA TYR A 94 -11.75 0.05 0.68
C TYR A 94 -11.12 1.00 1.68
N PHE A 95 -10.29 1.89 1.16
CA PHE A 95 -9.96 3.16 1.79
C PHE A 95 -10.64 4.28 1.02
N TYR A 96 -11.83 4.70 1.49
CA TYR A 96 -12.44 5.93 1.01
C TYR A 96 -11.74 7.11 1.68
N TYR A 97 -11.31 8.10 0.92
CA TYR A 97 -10.66 9.29 1.45
C TYR A 97 -11.32 10.57 0.95
N GLU A 98 -11.57 11.51 1.86
CA GLU A 98 -12.03 12.85 1.55
C GLU A 98 -10.98 13.86 2.00
N ILE A 99 -10.37 14.55 1.03
CA ILE A 99 -9.36 15.56 1.27
C ILE A 99 -10.07 16.89 1.55
N LYS A 100 -9.93 17.36 2.79
CA LYS A 100 -10.49 18.61 3.30
C LYS A 100 -9.36 19.60 3.53
N ASP A 101 -9.71 20.86 3.77
CA ASP A 101 -8.72 21.92 4.03
C ASP A 101 -7.76 21.53 5.18
N LYS A 102 -8.33 21.04 6.29
CA LYS A 102 -7.62 20.75 7.54
C LYS A 102 -6.99 19.36 7.65
N GLY A 103 -7.23 18.46 6.68
CA GLY A 103 -6.82 17.06 6.82
C GLY A 103 -7.51 16.14 5.81
N VAL A 104 -7.38 14.83 6.05
CA VAL A 104 -8.03 13.78 5.26
C VAL A 104 -8.97 13.01 6.19
N GLU A 105 -10.23 12.89 5.80
CA GLU A 105 -11.14 11.93 6.41
C GLU A 105 -10.96 10.60 5.68
N LEU A 106 -10.41 9.61 6.38
CA LEU A 106 -10.20 8.27 5.87
C LEU A 106 -11.26 7.33 6.45
N GLU A 107 -11.89 6.55 5.61
CA GLU A 107 -12.84 5.51 5.98
C GLU A 107 -12.29 4.15 5.51
N TYR A 108 -12.05 3.27 6.47
CA TYR A 108 -11.87 1.86 6.20
C TYR A 108 -13.25 1.21 6.13
N LYS A 109 -13.50 0.48 5.04
CA LYS A 109 -14.73 -0.25 4.84
C LYS A 109 -14.46 -1.64 4.29
N LYS A 110 -15.09 -2.64 4.87
CA LYS A 110 -14.98 -4.03 4.39
C LYS A 110 -15.75 -4.22 3.09
N GLY A 111 -15.14 -4.96 2.17
CA GLY A 111 -15.83 -5.58 1.06
C GLY A 111 -16.50 -6.91 1.47
N PRO A 112 -17.32 -7.50 0.59
CA PRO A 112 -18.00 -8.77 0.83
C PRO A 112 -17.04 -9.93 1.16
N ASP A 113 -15.87 -9.98 0.55
CA ASP A 113 -14.94 -11.12 0.63
C ASP A 113 -13.64 -10.76 1.37
N VAL A 114 -13.73 -9.81 2.30
CA VAL A 114 -12.57 -9.38 3.10
C VAL A 114 -12.01 -10.55 3.91
N GLY A 115 -10.70 -10.77 3.78
CA GLY A 115 -9.98 -11.87 4.40
C GLY A 115 -9.96 -11.79 5.92
N ILE A 116 -9.61 -12.89 6.59
CA ILE A 116 -9.74 -13.08 8.04
C ILE A 116 -9.02 -12.00 8.87
N TYR A 117 -7.88 -11.49 8.38
CA TYR A 117 -7.11 -10.46 9.07
C TYR A 117 -7.88 -9.13 9.10
N ASN A 118 -8.24 -8.63 7.92
CA ASN A 118 -8.91 -7.33 7.76
C ASN A 118 -10.40 -7.40 8.16
N GLY A 119 -11.07 -8.54 8.00
CA GLY A 119 -12.49 -8.72 8.33
C GLY A 119 -12.85 -8.53 9.81
N LYS A 120 -11.87 -8.63 10.70
CA LYS A 120 -12.01 -8.35 12.15
C LYS A 120 -12.09 -6.85 12.47
N ILE A 121 -11.67 -6.01 11.54
CA ILE A 121 -11.70 -4.56 11.70
C ILE A 121 -13.16 -4.10 11.47
N PRO A 122 -13.76 -3.32 12.38
CA PRO A 122 -15.06 -2.72 12.11
C PRO A 122 -14.91 -1.61 11.08
N ASP A 123 -15.95 -1.38 10.27
CA ASP A 123 -16.00 -0.20 9.42
C ASP A 123 -15.80 1.04 10.29
N MET A 124 -14.88 1.91 9.90
CA MET A 124 -14.49 3.03 10.74
C MET A 124 -14.02 4.22 9.94
N LYS A 125 -14.28 5.41 10.50
CA LYS A 125 -13.77 6.68 10.00
C LYS A 125 -12.78 7.28 10.97
N LEU A 126 -11.73 7.88 10.43
CA LEU A 126 -10.75 8.63 11.19
C LEU A 126 -10.38 9.90 10.43
N PHE A 127 -10.08 10.95 11.19
CA PHE A 127 -9.55 12.18 10.64
C PHE A 127 -8.06 12.23 10.94
N ILE A 128 -7.26 12.38 9.89
CA ILE A 128 -5.79 12.37 9.94
C ILE A 128 -5.25 13.62 9.27
N SER A 129 -4.06 14.06 9.69
CA SER A 129 -3.45 15.21 9.04
C SER A 129 -3.01 14.87 7.61
N LYS A 130 -2.96 15.88 6.73
CA LYS A 130 -2.44 15.68 5.36
C LYS A 130 -1.00 15.13 5.37
N LEU A 131 -0.18 15.65 6.28
CA LEU A 131 1.21 15.22 6.45
C LEU A 131 1.28 13.74 6.86
N GLU A 132 0.50 13.34 7.84
CA GLU A 132 0.44 11.96 8.33
C GLU A 132 -0.03 10.98 7.23
N TYR A 133 -1.05 11.36 6.45
CA TYR A 133 -1.49 10.54 5.32
C TYR A 133 -0.38 10.33 4.28
N ILE A 134 0.32 11.40 3.90
CA ILE A 134 1.46 11.34 2.97
C ILE A 134 2.57 10.45 3.55
N GLN A 135 2.91 10.65 4.83
CA GLN A 135 3.99 9.92 5.49
C GLN A 135 3.75 8.41 5.53
N VAL A 136 2.51 7.97 5.77
CA VAL A 136 2.20 6.52 5.78
C VAL A 136 2.57 5.85 4.47
N TRP A 137 2.16 6.45 3.35
CA TRP A 137 2.49 5.90 2.03
C TRP A 137 3.96 6.09 1.69
N GLU A 138 4.54 7.27 1.91
CA GLU A 138 5.95 7.50 1.62
C GLU A 138 6.88 6.56 2.40
N THR A 139 6.54 6.21 3.64
CA THR A 139 7.29 5.24 4.43
C THR A 139 7.28 3.87 3.75
N LEU A 140 6.10 3.36 3.37
CA LEU A 140 6.00 2.08 2.65
C LEU A 140 6.89 2.06 1.39
N PHE A 141 6.77 3.07 0.52
CA PHE A 141 7.54 3.09 -0.72
C PHE A 141 9.04 3.26 -0.49
N LYS A 142 9.47 3.96 0.57
CA LYS A 142 10.88 4.07 0.96
C LYS A 142 11.45 2.74 1.47
N GLU A 143 10.71 2.03 2.31
CA GLU A 143 11.10 0.71 2.82
C GLU A 143 11.21 -0.30 1.67
N LEU A 144 10.22 -0.34 0.77
CA LEU A 144 10.25 -1.18 -0.42
C LEU A 144 11.40 -0.79 -1.36
N SER A 145 11.63 0.50 -1.60
CA SER A 145 12.75 0.95 -2.43
C SER A 145 14.11 0.54 -1.85
N THR A 146 14.26 0.58 -0.53
CA THR A 146 15.48 0.15 0.16
C THR A 146 15.67 -1.36 -0.02
N LEU A 147 14.61 -2.14 0.19
CA LEU A 147 14.63 -3.59 0.04
C LEU A 147 14.91 -4.02 -1.41
N ILE A 148 14.37 -3.31 -2.40
CA ILE A 148 14.67 -3.48 -3.82
C ILE A 148 16.16 -3.21 -4.10
N GLU A 149 16.72 -2.12 -3.58
CA GLU A 149 18.14 -1.80 -3.77
C GLU A 149 19.03 -2.88 -3.14
N GLU A 150 18.71 -3.34 -1.93
CA GLU A 150 19.48 -4.36 -1.22
C GLU A 150 19.46 -5.74 -1.90
N LYS A 151 18.32 -6.15 -2.46
CA LYS A 151 18.16 -7.50 -3.05
C LYS A 151 18.42 -7.57 -4.54
N LEU A 152 18.06 -6.51 -5.27
CA LEU A 152 18.13 -6.50 -6.73
C LEU A 152 19.25 -5.60 -7.25
N ASN A 153 19.91 -4.82 -6.37
CA ASN A 153 20.90 -3.81 -6.76
C ASN A 153 20.33 -2.80 -7.78
N LYS A 154 19.04 -2.48 -7.63
CA LYS A 154 18.30 -1.54 -8.48
C LYS A 154 17.95 -0.30 -7.68
N LYS A 155 18.30 0.88 -8.22
CA LYS A 155 17.86 2.17 -7.67
C LYS A 155 16.60 2.61 -8.38
N ILE A 156 15.50 2.69 -7.65
CA ILE A 156 14.20 3.09 -8.17
C ILE A 156 13.80 4.43 -7.56
N ASN A 157 13.28 5.34 -8.38
CA ASN A 157 12.75 6.60 -7.90
C ASN A 157 11.37 6.43 -7.27
N LEU A 158 11.11 7.15 -6.19
CA LEU A 158 9.78 7.18 -5.57
C LEU A 158 8.77 7.91 -6.48
N PRO A 159 7.50 7.51 -6.48
CA PRO A 159 6.51 7.99 -7.44
C PRO A 159 5.79 9.32 -7.08
N PHE A 160 6.21 10.00 -6.02
CA PHE A 160 5.49 11.13 -5.39
C PHE A 160 6.22 12.46 -5.40
#